data_AF-A0A416YX99-F1
#
_entry.id   AF-A0A416YX99-F1
#
_cell.length_a   1.000
_cell.length_b   1.000
_cell.length_c   1.000
_cell.angle_alpha   90.00
_cell.angle_beta   90.00
_cell.angle_gamma   90.00
#
_symmetry.space_group_name_H-M   'P 1'
#
loop_
_entity.id
_entity.type
_entity.pdbx_description
1 polymer ?
#
loop_
_entity_poly.entity_id
_entity_poly.type
_entity_poly.pdbx_seq_one_letter_code
_entity_poly.pdbx_strand_id
1 'polypeptide(L)' 'MRAPEIETSTEAERRQYIKNAFPCIADCEMCGLCTVFCGKDPELAYADYISGKRSYLEVSQEYR' A
#
# COMPACT_ATOMS: atom_id res chain seq x y z
N MET A 1 -5.39 -7.15 10.16
CA MET A 1 -5.12 -5.74 10.50
C MET A 1 -6.01 -4.85 9.65
N ARG A 2 -6.67 -3.86 10.24
CA ARG A 2 -7.46 -2.86 9.49
C ARG A 2 -6.52 -1.76 9.00
N ALA A 3 -6.75 -1.25 7.79
CA ALA A 3 -6.00 -0.12 7.28
C ALA A 3 -6.26 1.13 8.15
N PRO A 4 -5.22 1.84 8.62
CA PRO A 4 -5.38 3.06 9.40
C PRO A 4 -6.16 4.13 8.62
N GLU A 5 -7.05 4.86 9.28
CA GLU A 5 -7.87 5.89 8.64
C GLU A 5 -7.11 7.20 8.52
N ILE A 6 -7.28 7.90 7.40
CA ILE A 6 -6.52 9.12 7.09
C ILE A 6 -6.76 10.26 8.08
N GLU A 7 -7.90 10.25 8.77
CA GLU A 7 -8.30 11.28 9.75
C GLU A 7 -7.70 11.05 11.14
N THR A 8 -7.36 9.80 11.48
CA THR A 8 -6.95 9.40 12.85
C THR A 8 -5.52 8.86 12.92
N SER A 9 -4.86 8.69 11.77
CA SER A 9 -3.51 8.13 11.68
C SER A 9 -2.52 9.09 11.03
N THR A 10 -1.24 8.85 11.31
CA THR A 10 -0.14 9.60 10.70
C THR A 10 0.30 9.00 9.37
N GLU A 11 0.99 9.79 8.54
CA GLU A 11 1.62 9.29 7.31
C GLU A 11 2.60 8.13 7.60
N ALA A 12 3.35 8.24 8.71
CA ALA A 12 4.30 7.21 9.12
C ALA A 12 3.60 5.88 9.44
N GLU A 13 2.50 5.91 10.18
CA GLU A 13 1.71 4.71 10.48
C GLU A 13 1.12 4.07 9.23
N ARG A 14 0.58 4.87 8.31
CA ARG A 14 0.05 4.39 7.03
C ARG A 14 1.14 3.77 6.15
N ARG A 15 2.30 4.42 6.08
CA ARG A 15 3.47 3.90 5.38
C ARG A 15 3.94 2.56 5.96
N GLN A 16 4.02 2.47 7.29
CA GLN A 16 4.39 1.24 7.98
C GLN A 16 3.36 0.12 7.73
N TYR A 17 2.06 0.47 7.72
CA TYR A 17 1.00 -0.46 7.39
C TYR A 17 1.16 -1.05 5.98
N ILE A 18 1.43 -0.21 4.96
CA ILE A 18 1.65 -0.66 3.58
C ILE A 18 2.86 -1.60 3.49
N LYS A 19 3.97 -1.26 4.15
CA LYS A 19 5.15 -2.14 4.21
C LYS A 19 4.85 -3.49 4.84
N ASN A 20 4.07 -3.50 5.92
CA ASN A 20 3.71 -4.72 6.63
C ASN A 20 2.63 -5.54 5.88
N ALA A 21 1.76 -4.87 5.12
CA ALA A 21 0.70 -5.50 4.34
C ALA A 21 1.21 -6.11 3.04
N PHE A 22 2.22 -5.48 2.42
CA PHE A 22 2.82 -5.89 1.16
C PHE A 22 4.34 -6.11 1.30
N PRO A 23 4.79 -7.00 2.20
CA PRO A 23 6.21 -7.28 2.35
C PRO A 23 6.71 -7.99 1.09
N CYS A 24 7.72 -7.41 0.44
CA CYS A 24 8.43 -8.11 -0.62
C CYS A 24 9.21 -9.27 0.01
N ILE A 25 8.88 -10.50 -0.38
CA ILE A 25 9.60 -11.70 0.07
C ILE A 25 10.82 -12.02 -0.82
N ALA A 26 11.16 -11.12 -1.76
CA ALA A 26 12.22 -11.26 -2.78
C ALA A 26 12.10 -12.51 -3.69
N ASP A 27 11.03 -13.30 -3.53
CA ASP A 27 10.64 -14.39 -4.40
C ASP A 27 9.50 -13.89 -5.31
N CYS A 28 9.86 -13.25 -6.41
CA CYS A 28 8.90 -12.59 -7.31
C CYS A 28 7.90 -13.56 -7.96
N GLU A 29 8.27 -14.83 -8.14
CA GLU A 29 7.40 -15.86 -8.72
C GLU A 29 6.25 -16.22 -7.78
N MET A 30 6.50 -16.29 -6.47
CA MET A 30 5.46 -16.55 -5.47
C MET A 30 4.78 -15.28 -4.93
N CYS A 31 5.46 -14.14 -4.98
CA CYS A 31 4.99 -12.89 -4.40
C CYS A 31 3.90 -12.21 -5.23
N GLY A 32 4.10 -12.09 -6.55
CA GLY A 32 3.14 -11.46 -7.47
C GLY A 32 2.85 -9.96 -7.24
N LEU A 33 3.32 -9.36 -6.15
CA LEU A 33 3.08 -7.96 -5.79
C LEU A 33 3.59 -7.00 -6.88
N CYS A 34 4.74 -7.31 -7.47
CA CYS A 34 5.27 -6.55 -8.60
C CYS A 34 4.29 -6.54 -9.77
N THR A 35 3.60 -7.64 -10.07
CA THR A 35 2.60 -7.70 -11.15
C THR A 35 1.38 -6.86 -10.83
N VAL A 36 0.88 -6.95 -9.58
CA VAL A 36 -0.28 -6.16 -9.11
C VAL A 36 0.00 -4.66 -9.18
N PHE A 37 1.20 -4.24 -8.77
CA PHE A 37 1.59 -2.82 -8.76
C PHE A 37 2.30 -2.37 -10.04
N CYS A 38 2.20 -3.13 -11.14
CA CYS A 38 2.83 -2.79 -12.42
C CYS A 38 4.34 -2.47 -12.32
N GLY A 39 5.05 -3.22 -11.48
CA GLY A 39 6.48 -3.06 -11.19
C GLY A 39 6.81 -1.92 -10.23
N LYS A 40 5.81 -1.23 -9.68
CA LYS A 40 6.01 -0.15 -8.70
C LYS A 40 6.07 -0.71 -7.28
N ASP A 41 6.80 0.00 -6.45
CA ASP A 41 6.83 -0.28 -5.02
C ASP A 41 5.45 -0.01 -4.40
N PRO A 42 4.94 -0.86 -3.48
CA PRO A 42 3.67 -0.63 -2.81
C PRO A 42 3.62 0.71 -2.07
N GLU A 43 4.74 1.24 -1.58
CA GLU A 43 4.79 2.59 -0.99
C GLU A 43 4.46 3.68 -2.02
N LEU A 44 4.92 3.52 -3.26
CA LEU A 44 4.61 4.44 -4.36
C LEU A 44 3.19 4.25 -4.87
N ALA A 45 2.73 3.01 -4.94
CA ALA A 45 1.37 2.69 -5.34
C ALA A 45 0.34 3.29 -4.38
N TYR A 46 0.64 3.31 -3.07
CA TYR A 46 -0.20 3.89 -2.02
C TYR A 46 0.21 5.30 -1.57
N ALA A 47 0.98 6.05 -2.38
CA ALA A 47 1.43 7.39 -2.01
C ALA A 47 0.27 8.36 -1.67
N ASP A 48 -0.85 8.27 -2.39
CA ASP A 48 -2.04 9.11 -2.12
C ASP A 48 -2.74 8.74 -0.80
N TYR A 49 -2.70 7.46 -0.42
CA TYR A 49 -3.21 7.01 0.88
C TYR A 49 -2.27 7.42 2.02
N ILE A 50 -0.96 7.24 1.83
CA ILE A 50 0.06 7.60 2.80
C ILE A 50 0.03 9.12 3.07
N SER A 51 -0.15 9.93 2.03
CA SER A 51 -0.27 11.39 2.15
C SER A 51 -1.64 11.88 2.63
N GLY A 52 -2.61 10.98 2.78
CA GLY A 52 -3.96 11.32 3.24
C GLY A 52 -4.84 12.06 2.25
N LYS A 53 -4.51 11.99 0.96
CA LYS A 53 -5.37 12.53 -0.09
C LYS A 53 -6.58 11.64 -0.37
N ARG A 54 -6.41 10.33 -0.25
CA ARG A 54 -7.44 9.32 -0.59
C ARG A 54 -7.46 8.20 0.44
N SER A 55 -8.59 7.50 0.55
CA SER A 55 -8.70 6.34 1.45
C SER A 55 -7.97 5.11 0.89
N TYR A 56 -7.59 4.18 1.78
CA TYR A 56 -6.96 2.92 1.36
C TYR A 56 -7.80 2.17 0.30
N LEU A 57 -9.11 2.09 0.53
CA LEU A 57 -10.06 1.42 -0.36
C LEU A 57 -10.14 2.06 -1.76
N GLU A 58 -10.05 3.38 -1.87
CA GLU A 58 -10.02 4.06 -3.17
C GLU A 58 -8.76 3.70 -3.95
N VAL A 59 -7.60 3.75 -3.31
CA VAL A 59 -6.33 3.44 -3.97
C VAL A 59 -6.27 1.95 -4.33
N SER A 60 -6.72 1.06 -3.45
CA SER A 60 -6.76 -0.39 -3.73
C SER A 60 -7.64 -0.76 -4.94
N GLN A 61 -8.68 0.05 -5.24
CA GLN A 61 -9.54 -0.20 -6.41
C GLN A 61 -8.82 0.04 -7.74
N GLU A 62 -7.74 0.82 -7.77
CA GLU A 62 -6.96 1.08 -8.98
C GLU A 62 -6.06 -0.10 -9.38
N TYR A 63 -5.82 -1.04 -8.46
CA TYR A 63 -4.93 -2.19 -8.63
C TYR A 63 -5.68 -3.53 -8.58
N ARG A 64 -7.00 -3.52 -8.79
CA ARG A 64 -7.88 -4.70 -8.78
C ARG A 64 -8.21 -5.16 -10.20
#